data_AF-H8ZAL7-F1
#
_entry.id   AF-H8ZAL7-F1
#
_cell.length_a   1.000
_cell.length_b   1.000
_cell.length_c   1.000
_cell.angle_alpha   90.00
_cell.angle_beta   90.00
_cell.angle_gamma   90.00
#
_symmetry.space_group_name_H-M   'P 1'
#
loop_
_entity.id
_entity.type
_entity.pdbx_description
1 polymer ?
#
loop_
_entity_poly.entity_id
_entity_poly.type
_entity_poly.pdbx_seq_one_letter_code
_entity_poly.pdbx_strand_id
1 'polypeptide(L)'
;MIKGLLIVNSYGGLIYNHISTQFFNEEINIDKIIAMASTIYTAMEILIHEGLCKLIGCYKRLRLSHERLSITALKTQTGMIFIIIHDNTDKPQDILAYTSKAHSHFVNTVLYSPEYYVEDRINKNFFALEDE
;
A
#
# COMPACT_ATOMS: atom_id res chain seq x y z
N MET A 1 6.17 -5.82 -12.62
CA MET A 1 6.53 -6.63 -11.45
C MET A 1 6.34 -5.81 -10.18
N ILE A 2 5.83 -6.40 -9.10
CA ILE A 2 5.70 -5.70 -7.81
C ILE A 2 7.09 -5.49 -7.19
N LYS A 3 7.36 -4.27 -6.76
CA LYS A 3 8.62 -3.84 -6.15
C LYS A 3 8.47 -3.52 -4.66
N GLY A 4 7.26 -3.26 -4.19
CA GLY A 4 6.99 -3.02 -2.78
C GLY A 4 5.51 -2.87 -2.46
N LEU A 5 5.21 -3.04 -1.18
CA LEU A 5 3.90 -2.88 -0.56
C LEU A 5 4.08 -2.09 0.74
N LEU A 6 3.30 -1.02 0.88
CA LEU A 6 3.13 -0.29 2.13
C LEU A 6 1.66 -0.35 2.53
N ILE A 7 1.39 -0.44 3.84
CA ILE A 7 0.04 -0.34 4.39
C ILE A 7 0.01 0.85 5.33
N VAL A 8 -0.92 1.75 5.06
CA VAL A 8 -1.20 2.92 5.88
C VAL A 8 -2.55 2.71 6.52
N ASN A 9 -2.62 2.99 7.82
CA ASN A 9 -3.81 2.85 8.61
C ASN A 9 -4.81 3.99 8.32
N SER A 10 -5.97 3.98 8.97
CA SER A 10 -7.04 4.95 8.70
C SER A 10 -6.69 6.40 9.08
N TYR A 11 -5.70 6.55 9.97
CA TYR A 11 -5.20 7.83 10.48
C TYR A 11 -3.96 8.35 9.74
N GLY A 12 -3.52 7.69 8.66
CA GLY A 12 -2.36 8.12 7.88
C GLY A 12 -1.01 7.64 8.42
N GLY A 13 -1.01 6.75 9.42
CA GLY A 13 0.18 6.13 9.98
C GLY A 13 0.65 4.93 9.17
N LEU A 14 1.94 4.87 8.85
CA LEU A 14 2.55 3.71 8.20
C LEU A 14 2.66 2.54 9.19
N ILE A 15 1.83 1.50 8.98
CA ILE A 15 1.78 0.31 9.83
C ILE A 15 2.57 -0.86 9.26
N TYR A 16 2.79 -0.90 7.95
CA TYR A 16 3.61 -1.93 7.32
C TYR A 16 4.42 -1.37 6.16
N ASN A 17 5.66 -1.84 6.03
CA ASN A 17 6.50 -1.57 4.87
C ASN A 17 7.24 -2.84 4.43
N HIS A 18 7.19 -3.07 3.12
CA HIS A 18 8.06 -4.01 2.44
C HIS A 18 8.43 -3.42 1.09
N ILE A 19 9.72 -3.18 0.87
CA ILE A 19 10.23 -2.70 -0.41
C ILE A 19 11.41 -3.60 -0.77
N SER A 20 11.37 -4.17 -1.96
CA SER A 20 12.46 -5.00 -2.46
C SER A 20 13.67 -4.12 -2.74
N THR A 21 14.72 -4.29 -1.93
CA THR A 21 15.95 -3.49 -1.97
C THR A 21 16.77 -3.73 -3.23
N GLN A 22 16.51 -4.83 -3.95
CA GLN A 22 17.22 -5.19 -5.19
C GLN A 22 17.05 -4.16 -6.32
N PHE A 23 16.06 -3.27 -6.21
CA PHE A 23 15.74 -2.25 -7.23
C PHE A 23 16.23 -0.86 -6.87
N PHE A 24 16.85 -0.69 -5.70
CA PHE A 24 17.33 0.58 -5.20
C PHE A 24 18.85 0.51 -5.03
N ASN A 25 19.57 1.45 -5.64
CA ASN A 25 21.03 1.52 -5.57
C ASN A 25 21.54 2.01 -4.21
N GLU A 26 20.66 2.55 -3.37
CA GLU A 26 20.97 3.11 -2.06
C GLU A 26 20.11 2.45 -0.97
N GLU A 27 20.60 2.48 0.26
CA GLU A 27 19.85 2.02 1.42
C GLU A 27 18.57 2.86 1.57
N ILE A 28 17.43 2.17 1.64
CA ILE A 28 16.13 2.83 1.69
C ILE A 28 15.92 3.43 3.08
N ASN A 29 15.98 4.76 3.16
CA ASN A 29 15.73 5.49 4.40
C ASN A 29 14.23 5.39 4.81
N ILE A 30 13.99 4.86 6.01
CA ILE A 30 12.64 4.62 6.55
C ILE A 30 11.83 5.91 6.73
N ASP A 31 12.45 7.02 7.09
CA ASP A 31 11.78 8.31 7.27
C ASP A 31 11.26 8.85 5.94
N LYS A 32 12.01 8.62 4.85
CA LYS A 32 11.53 8.94 3.49
C LYS A 32 10.32 8.09 3.10
N ILE A 33 10.28 6.81 3.49
CA ILE A 33 9.12 5.94 3.24
C ILE A 33 7.91 6.44 4.03
N ILE A 34 8.09 6.79 5.30
CA ILE A 34 7.01 7.34 6.15
C ILE A 34 6.47 8.63 5.53
N ALA A 35 7.35 9.57 5.15
CA ALA A 35 6.96 10.82 4.52
C ALA A 35 6.20 10.60 3.21
N MET A 36 6.66 9.66 2.36
CA MET A 36 5.96 9.30 1.13
C MET A 36 4.56 8.74 1.41
N ALA A 37 4.44 7.80 2.36
CA ALA A 37 3.17 7.21 2.74
C ALA A 37 2.17 8.25 3.26
N SER A 38 2.60 9.17 4.13
CA SER A 38 1.75 10.25 4.64
C SER A 38 1.38 11.27 3.56
N THR A 39 2.28 11.54 2.60
CA THR A 39 1.99 12.40 1.45
C THR A 39 0.92 11.79 0.55
N ILE A 40 1.03 10.48 0.26
CA ILE A 40 0.03 9.74 -0.53
C ILE A 40 -1.32 9.71 0.17
N TYR A 41 -1.35 9.45 1.49
CA TYR A 41 -2.56 9.54 2.29
C TYR A 41 -3.24 10.91 2.12
N THR A 42 -2.48 11.98 2.32
CA THR A 42 -3.00 13.35 2.22
C THR A 42 -3.51 13.66 0.81
N ALA A 43 -2.77 13.26 -0.22
CA ALA A 43 -3.20 13.42 -1.61
C ALA A 43 -4.50 12.64 -1.90
N MET A 44 -4.65 11.42 -1.38
CA MET A 44 -5.88 10.66 -1.53
C MET A 44 -7.05 11.32 -0.81
N GLU A 45 -6.88 11.82 0.42
CA GLU A 45 -7.97 12.54 1.13
C GLU A 45 -8.46 13.74 0.33
N ILE A 46 -7.54 14.56 -0.18
CA ILE A 46 -7.88 15.73 -0.99
C ILE A 46 -8.64 15.30 -2.26
N LEU A 47 -8.10 14.35 -3.03
CA LEU A 47 -8.73 13.91 -4.27
C LEU A 47 -10.08 13.22 -4.03
N ILE A 48 -10.27 12.59 -2.88
CA ILE A 48 -11.55 11.99 -2.48
C ILE A 48 -12.56 13.08 -2.13
N HIS A 49 -12.13 14.09 -1.36
CA HIS A 49 -12.96 15.23 -1.00
C HIS A 49 -13.44 15.99 -2.23
N GLU A 50 -12.55 16.20 -3.20
CA GLU A 50 -12.84 16.84 -4.49
C GLU A 50 -13.60 15.92 -5.49
N GLY A 51 -13.87 14.66 -5.12
CA GLY A 51 -14.57 13.71 -5.99
C GLY A 51 -13.77 13.24 -7.22
N LEU A 52 -12.45 13.44 -7.24
CA LEU A 52 -11.56 13.15 -8.36
C LEU A 52 -11.01 11.71 -8.37
N CYS A 53 -11.06 11.01 -7.22
CA CYS A 53 -10.63 9.62 -7.15
C CYS A 53 -11.68 8.66 -7.72
N LYS A 54 -11.22 7.75 -8.59
CA LYS A 54 -12.07 6.71 -9.21
C LYS A 54 -12.26 5.53 -8.27
N LEU A 55 -13.49 5.04 -8.16
CA LEU A 55 -13.80 3.76 -7.53
C LEU A 55 -13.48 2.61 -8.49
N ILE A 56 -12.76 1.59 -8.02
CA ILE A 56 -12.34 0.42 -8.79
C ILE A 56 -12.53 -0.82 -7.92
N GLY A 57 -13.56 -1.60 -8.23
CA GLY A 57 -14.05 -2.62 -7.32
C GLY A 57 -14.52 -1.98 -6.01
N CYS A 58 -13.91 -2.39 -4.88
CA CYS A 58 -14.22 -1.91 -3.54
C CYS A 58 -13.31 -0.77 -3.05
N TYR A 59 -12.44 -0.24 -3.92
CA TYR A 59 -11.38 0.69 -3.52
C TYR A 59 -11.47 2.01 -4.28
N LYS A 60 -11.04 3.11 -3.64
CA LYS A 60 -10.71 4.35 -4.36
C LYS A 60 -9.25 4.32 -4.78
N ARG A 61 -8.94 4.68 -6.03
CA ARG A 61 -7.58 4.56 -6.60
C ARG A 61 -6.94 5.91 -6.91
N LEU A 62 -5.66 6.01 -6.55
CA LEU A 62 -4.70 7.01 -7.03
C LEU A 62 -3.53 6.29 -7.73
N ARG A 63 -3.07 6.80 -8.87
CA ARG A 63 -1.86 6.30 -9.56
C ARG A 63 -0.92 7.47 -9.84
N LEU A 64 0.32 7.32 -9.42
CA LEU A 64 1.45 8.19 -9.76
C LEU A 64 2.41 7.37 -10.62
N SER A 65 2.85 7.91 -11.75
CA SER A 65 3.74 7.20 -12.68
C SER A 65 4.95 8.06 -13.00
N HIS A 66 6.14 7.47 -12.93
CA HIS A 66 7.40 8.13 -13.26
C HIS A 66 8.34 7.16 -13.97
N GLU A 67 8.70 7.47 -15.22
CA GLU A 67 9.60 6.66 -16.06
C GLU A 67 9.30 5.16 -16.01
N ARG A 68 10.07 4.43 -15.18
CA ARG A 68 10.06 2.97 -15.05
C ARG A 68 9.14 2.45 -13.94
N LEU A 69 8.80 3.28 -12.96
CA LEU A 69 8.03 2.88 -11.79
C LEU A 69 6.67 3.57 -11.75
N SER A 70 5.75 2.93 -11.05
CA SER A 70 4.46 3.49 -10.71
C SER A 70 4.11 3.15 -9.27
N ILE A 71 3.43 4.09 -8.64
CA ILE A 71 2.84 3.93 -7.33
C ILE A 71 1.34 3.94 -7.53
N THR A 72 0.69 2.85 -7.14
CA THR A 72 -0.77 2.76 -7.09
C THR A 72 -1.20 2.67 -5.65
N ALA A 73 -2.03 3.63 -5.20
CA ALA A 73 -2.61 3.63 -3.87
C ALA A 73 -4.11 3.32 -3.96
N LEU A 74 -4.55 2.39 -3.11
CA LEU A 74 -5.91 1.87 -3.07
C LEU A 74 -6.44 2.00 -1.64
N LYS A 75 -7.44 2.87 -1.45
CA LYS A 75 -8.10 3.11 -0.16
C LYS A 75 -9.31 2.19 -0.01
N THR A 76 -9.35 1.42 1.07
CA THR A 76 -10.47 0.54 1.45
C THR A 76 -11.67 1.36 1.93
N GLN A 77 -12.82 0.71 2.10
CA GLN A 77 -13.99 1.30 2.75
C GLN A 77 -13.75 1.65 4.23
N THR A 78 -12.84 0.93 4.90
CA THR A 78 -12.46 1.17 6.31
C THR A 78 -11.44 2.29 6.49
N GLY A 79 -10.96 2.87 5.39
CA GLY A 79 -10.04 4.01 5.42
C GLY A 79 -8.55 3.65 5.34
N MET A 80 -8.19 2.36 5.40
CA MET A 80 -6.81 1.92 5.19
C MET A 80 -6.38 2.10 3.73
N ILE A 81 -5.09 2.34 3.51
CA ILE A 81 -4.52 2.53 2.17
C ILE A 81 -3.43 1.50 1.92
N PHE A 82 -3.59 0.74 0.84
CA PHE A 82 -2.56 -0.14 0.31
C PHE A 82 -1.82 0.61 -0.80
N ILE A 83 -0.52 0.81 -0.61
CA ILE A 83 0.35 1.50 -1.58
C ILE A 83 1.24 0.44 -2.22
N ILE A 84 1.05 0.24 -3.52
CA ILE A 84 1.79 -0.73 -4.32
C ILE A 84 2.81 0.02 -5.16
N ILE A 85 4.09 -0.33 -5.01
CA ILE A 85 5.18 0.13 -5.87
C ILE A 85 5.41 -0.95 -6.91
N HIS A 86 5.32 -0.61 -8.19
CA HIS A 86 5.34 -1.59 -9.27
C HIS A 86 5.93 -1.00 -10.55
N ASP A 87 6.14 -1.82 -11.58
CA ASP A 87 6.63 -1.34 -12.87
C ASP A 87 5.52 -0.60 -13.63
N ASN A 88 5.89 0.40 -14.43
CA ASN A 88 4.92 1.22 -15.15
C ASN A 88 4.12 0.41 -16.21
N THR A 89 4.68 -0.71 -16.67
CA THR A 89 4.05 -1.64 -17.63
C THR A 89 3.01 -2.57 -17.02
N ASP A 90 2.92 -2.64 -15.69
CA ASP A 90 1.95 -3.54 -15.04
C ASP A 90 0.52 -3.12 -15.30
N LYS A 91 -0.34 -4.10 -15.58
CA LYS A 91 -1.74 -3.80 -15.88
C LYS A 91 -2.48 -3.45 -14.60
N PRO A 92 -3.41 -2.49 -14.64
CA PRO A 92 -4.18 -2.13 -13.46
C PRO A 92 -4.97 -3.27 -12.80
N GLN A 93 -5.34 -4.30 -13.57
CA GLN A 93 -6.03 -5.50 -13.09
C GLN A 93 -5.12 -6.36 -12.20
N ASP A 94 -3.86 -6.52 -12.59
CA ASP A 94 -2.86 -7.30 -11.84
C ASP A 94 -2.56 -6.64 -10.50
N ILE A 95 -2.43 -5.30 -10.49
CA ILE A 95 -2.24 -4.51 -9.26
C ILE A 95 -3.43 -4.62 -8.32
N LEU A 96 -4.66 -4.61 -8.86
CA LEU A 96 -5.87 -4.78 -8.06
C LEU A 96 -5.97 -6.19 -7.48
N ALA A 97 -5.61 -7.22 -8.26
CA ALA A 97 -5.60 -8.60 -7.82
C ALA A 97 -4.57 -8.82 -6.70
N TYR A 98 -3.35 -8.31 -6.87
CA TYR A 98 -2.32 -8.32 -5.84
C TYR A 98 -2.78 -7.60 -4.57
N THR A 99 -3.37 -6.40 -4.70
CA THR A 99 -3.86 -5.64 -3.55
C THR A 99 -4.98 -6.37 -2.82
N SER A 100 -5.88 -7.02 -3.56
CA SER A 100 -6.96 -7.80 -2.96
C SER A 100 -6.42 -9.04 -2.22
N LYS A 101 -5.39 -9.72 -2.76
CA LYS A 101 -4.67 -10.81 -2.07
C LYS A 101 -4.01 -10.28 -0.78
N ALA A 102 -3.33 -9.13 -0.85
CA ALA A 102 -2.70 -8.49 0.29
C ALA A 102 -3.69 -8.09 1.38
N HIS A 103 -4.83 -7.50 1.01
CA HIS A 103 -5.89 -7.15 1.94
C HIS A 103 -6.52 -8.38 2.59
N SER A 104 -6.84 -9.42 1.81
CA SER A 104 -7.36 -10.68 2.36
C SER A 104 -6.37 -11.34 3.31
N HIS A 105 -5.07 -11.32 2.98
CA HIS A 105 -4.04 -11.83 3.87
C HIS A 105 -4.01 -11.02 5.18
N PHE A 106 -4.01 -9.68 5.11
CA PHE A 106 -4.03 -8.81 6.29
C PHE A 106 -5.22 -9.11 7.20
N VAL A 107 -6.42 -9.26 6.61
CA VAL A 107 -7.62 -9.62 7.36
C VAL A 107 -7.46 -10.97 8.04
N ASN A 108 -6.99 -11.98 7.31
CA ASN A 108 -6.95 -13.35 7.81
C ASN A 108 -5.83 -13.62 8.81
N THR A 109 -4.67 -12.94 8.70
CA THR A 109 -3.49 -13.22 9.53
C THR A 109 -3.23 -12.17 10.59
N VAL A 110 -3.43 -10.89 10.28
CA VAL A 110 -3.08 -9.79 11.18
C VAL A 110 -4.27 -9.40 12.05
N LEU A 111 -5.42 -9.11 11.44
CA LEU A 111 -6.61 -8.63 12.18
C LEU A 111 -7.17 -9.66 13.17
N TYR A 112 -7.02 -10.95 12.90
CA TYR A 112 -7.44 -12.01 13.81
C TYR A 112 -6.33 -12.47 14.76
N SER A 113 -5.13 -11.86 14.71
CA SER A 113 -4.09 -12.17 15.67
C SER A 113 -4.43 -11.55 17.03
N PRO A 114 -4.47 -12.34 18.12
CA PRO A 114 -4.79 -11.82 19.46
C PRO A 114 -3.72 -10.87 20.00
N GLU A 115 -2.52 -10.88 19.43
CA GLU A 115 -1.39 -10.03 19.82
C GLU A 115 -1.37 -8.70 19.05
N TYR A 116 -2.23 -8.54 18.04
CA TYR A 116 -2.27 -7.35 17.21
C TYR A 116 -3.30 -6.35 17.73
N TYR A 117 -2.85 -5.13 17.99
CA TYR A 117 -3.73 -4.00 18.24
C TYR A 117 -4.03 -3.26 16.94
N VAL A 118 -5.30 -2.92 16.72
CA VAL A 118 -5.72 -2.21 15.50
C VAL A 118 -4.95 -0.90 15.38
N GLU A 119 -4.49 -0.60 14.17
CA GLU A 119 -3.66 0.57 13.80
C GLU A 119 -2.20 0.56 14.28
N ASP A 120 -1.74 -0.45 15.02
CA ASP A 120 -0.34 -0.57 15.40
C ASP A 120 0.54 -1.07 14.25
N ARG A 121 1.86 -0.89 14.39
CA ARG A 121 2.82 -1.41 13.42
C ARG A 121 2.75 -2.94 13.36
N ILE A 122 2.60 -3.46 12.16
CA ILE A 122 2.64 -4.89 11.88
C ILE A 122 4.10 -5.35 11.94
N ASN A 123 4.38 -6.30 12.80
CA ASN A 123 5.68 -6.96 12.81
C ASN A 123 5.82 -7.80 11.51
N LYS A 124 6.92 -7.59 10.78
CA LYS A 124 7.17 -8.20 9.45
C LYS A 124 7.06 -9.73 9.45
N ASN A 125 7.30 -10.37 10.60
CA ASN A 125 7.18 -11.82 10.73
C ASN A 125 5.73 -12.35 10.58
N PHE A 126 4.72 -11.48 10.69
CA PHE A 126 3.30 -11.85 10.55
C PHE A 126 2.75 -11.66 9.14
N PHE A 127 3.49 -10.98 8.26
CA PHE A 127 3.01 -10.58 6.95
C PHE A 127 4.06 -10.89 5.89
N ALA A 128 4.23 -12.18 5.61
CA ALA A 128 4.95 -12.65 4.43
C ALA A 128 3.91 -12.97 3.36
N LEU A 129 3.73 -12.07 2.40
CA LEU A 129 3.07 -12.45 1.16
C LEU A 129 4.04 -13.38 0.44
N GLU A 130 3.69 -14.66 0.31
CA GLU A 130 4.46 -15.59 -0.50
C GLU A 130 4.61 -14.99 -1.91
N ASP A 131 5.85 -14.70 -2.28
CA ASP A 131 6.24 -14.33 -3.63
C ASP A 131 6.04 -15.58 -4.49
N GLU A 132 4.98 -15.60 -5.30
CA GLU A 132 4.89 -16.45 -6.49
C GLU A 132 5.23 -15.62 -7.73
#